data_AF-A0A842NR51-F1
#
_entry.id   AF-A0A842NR51-F1
#
_cell.length_a   1.000
_cell.length_b   1.000
_cell.length_c   1.000
_cell.angle_alpha   90.00
_cell.angle_beta   90.00
_cell.angle_gamma   90.00
#
_symmetry.space_group_name_H-M   'P 1'
#
loop_
_entity.id
_entity.type
_entity.pdbx_description
1 polymer ?
#
loop_
_entity_poly.entity_id
_entity_poly.type
_entity_poly.pdbx_seq_one_letter_code
_entity_poly.pdbx_strand_id
1 'polypeptide(L)'
;MRKSKLELENQLFDLLSGNQTITMLGMMRALECKKENLQGIIKQYEKTDTNPLGLIKINKKNIPYEYSLETTSYDELHNHLETYLKGTNQLVQHLMKQLKKPLFKDVKEKKLEQGGNSLSFEIQSEKARGVMTNISLQLSHIHQVSFLLTYYKTLNQIPKGKLKQADYDQELCVKTYSDIVMKLREFVGRREAHQKALESMLFTHQMTLRGLDLHH
;
A
#
# COMPACT_ATOMS: atom_id res chain seq x y z
N MET A 1 -14.00 -22.58 7.86
CA MET A 1 -12.56 -22.31 7.56
C MET A 1 -12.17 -20.97 8.14
N ARG A 2 -10.95 -20.81 8.66
CA ARG A 2 -10.46 -19.52 9.16
C ARG A 2 -10.04 -18.67 7.95
N LYS A 3 -10.79 -17.61 7.63
CA LYS A 3 -10.48 -16.69 6.52
C LYS A 3 -9.07 -16.11 6.70
N SER A 4 -8.34 -15.94 5.60
CA SER A 4 -7.04 -15.25 5.66
C SER A 4 -7.24 -13.76 5.97
N LYS A 5 -6.19 -13.07 6.44
CA LYS A 5 -6.29 -11.61 6.71
C LYS A 5 -6.66 -10.84 5.44
N LEU A 6 -6.03 -11.16 4.32
CA LEU A 6 -6.26 -10.52 3.02
C LEU A 6 -7.70 -10.77 2.52
N GLU A 7 -8.19 -11.99 2.67
CA GLU A 7 -9.56 -12.35 2.30
C GLU A 7 -10.59 -11.57 3.14
N LEU A 8 -10.36 -11.47 4.45
CA LEU A 8 -11.25 -10.71 5.34
C LEU A 8 -11.19 -9.20 5.05
N GLU A 9 -10.02 -8.69 4.69
CA GLU A 9 -9.83 -7.29 4.29
C GLU A 9 -10.62 -6.96 3.03
N ASN A 10 -10.53 -7.79 1.98
CA ASN A 10 -11.29 -7.58 0.75
C ASN A 10 -12.80 -7.61 1.01
N GLN A 11 -13.30 -8.62 1.74
CA GLN A 11 -14.73 -8.71 2.06
C GLN A 11 -15.23 -7.55 2.93
N LEU A 12 -14.38 -7.00 3.81
CA LEU A 12 -14.72 -5.81 4.58
C LEU A 12 -14.91 -4.60 3.67
N PHE A 13 -14.01 -4.37 2.71
CA PHE A 13 -14.14 -3.26 1.77
C PHE A 13 -15.36 -3.44 0.84
N ASP A 14 -15.61 -4.66 0.36
CA ASP A 14 -16.81 -4.96 -0.42
C ASP A 14 -18.08 -4.64 0.39
N LEU A 15 -18.15 -5.10 1.64
CA LEU A 15 -19.27 -4.83 2.53
C LEU A 15 -19.47 -3.34 2.78
N LEU A 16 -18.41 -2.59 3.07
CA LEU A 16 -18.50 -1.15 3.35
C LEU A 16 -18.79 -0.33 2.08
N SER A 17 -18.46 -0.84 0.89
CA SER A 17 -18.79 -0.17 -0.38
C SER A 17 -20.28 -0.27 -0.70
N GLY A 18 -20.93 -1.37 -0.34
CA GLY A 18 -22.37 -1.59 -0.56
C GLY A 18 -23.30 -1.00 0.49
N ASN A 19 -22.79 -0.40 1.57
CA ASN A 19 -23.59 0.15 2.67
C ASN A 19 -23.22 1.61 2.97
N GLN A 20 -24.20 2.47 3.27
CA GLN A 20 -23.92 3.84 3.72
C GLN A 20 -23.16 3.86 5.06
N THR A 21 -23.63 3.09 6.04
CA THR A 21 -22.96 2.88 7.33
C THR A 21 -23.27 1.48 7.88
N ILE A 22 -22.40 0.95 8.74
CA ILE A 22 -22.60 -0.34 9.42
C ILE A 22 -21.97 -0.33 10.81
N THR A 23 -22.50 -1.10 11.76
CA THR A 23 -21.91 -1.24 13.11
C THR A 23 -20.88 -2.37 13.17
N MET A 24 -20.01 -2.38 14.19
CA MET A 24 -19.08 -3.50 14.42
C MET A 24 -19.81 -4.85 14.52
N LEU A 25 -20.95 -4.90 15.21
CA LEU A 25 -21.75 -6.11 15.32
C LEU A 25 -22.33 -6.53 13.96
N GLY A 26 -22.76 -5.56 13.14
CA GLY A 26 -23.21 -5.80 11.77
C GLY A 26 -22.11 -6.42 10.90
N MET A 27 -20.91 -5.84 10.92
CA MET A 27 -19.75 -6.38 10.19
C MET A 27 -19.38 -7.79 10.65
N MET A 28 -19.36 -8.05 11.97
CA MET A 28 -19.08 -9.38 12.51
C MET A 28 -20.07 -10.43 12.03
N ARG A 29 -21.36 -10.09 11.97
CA ARG A 29 -22.42 -10.98 11.48
C ARG A 29 -22.30 -11.23 9.98
N ALA A 30 -22.11 -10.19 9.18
CA ALA A 30 -22.00 -10.30 7.73
C ALA A 30 -20.75 -11.06 7.28
N LEU A 31 -19.64 -10.89 7.99
CA LEU A 31 -18.34 -11.47 7.62
C LEU A 31 -18.02 -12.78 8.36
N GLU A 32 -18.90 -13.21 9.27
CA GLU A 32 -18.72 -14.42 10.10
C GLU A 32 -17.36 -14.45 10.80
N CYS A 33 -16.98 -13.35 11.45
CA CYS A 33 -15.66 -13.19 12.06
C CYS A 33 -15.74 -12.55 13.46
N LYS A 34 -14.61 -12.62 14.19
CA LYS A 34 -14.52 -12.00 15.52
C LYS A 34 -14.08 -10.54 15.41
N LYS A 35 -14.44 -9.75 16.42
CA LYS A 35 -14.11 -8.33 16.53
C LYS A 35 -12.61 -8.08 16.40
N GLU A 36 -11.78 -8.94 17.00
CA GLU A 36 -10.32 -8.78 17.01
C GLU A 36 -9.73 -8.90 15.60
N ASN A 37 -10.35 -9.71 14.73
CA ASN A 37 -9.93 -9.84 13.33
C ASN A 37 -10.17 -8.53 12.56
N LEU A 38 -11.33 -7.89 12.77
CA LEU A 38 -11.69 -6.64 12.10
C LEU A 38 -10.94 -5.43 12.67
N GLN A 39 -10.74 -5.35 13.99
CA GLN A 39 -10.04 -4.22 14.61
C GLN A 39 -8.63 -4.03 14.07
N GLY A 40 -7.91 -5.13 13.84
CA GLY A 40 -6.56 -5.08 13.26
C GLY A 40 -6.53 -4.51 11.85
N ILE A 41 -7.56 -4.79 11.04
CA ILE A 41 -7.70 -4.27 9.67
C ILE A 41 -8.19 -2.82 9.71
N ILE A 42 -9.26 -2.53 10.46
CA ILE A 42 -9.86 -1.20 10.57
C ILE A 42 -8.85 -0.18 11.07
N LYS A 43 -8.05 -0.50 12.08
CA LYS A 43 -7.03 0.42 12.61
C LYS A 43 -6.01 0.86 11.57
N GLN A 44 -5.73 0.03 10.56
CA GLN A 44 -4.82 0.36 9.47
C GLN A 44 -5.44 1.35 8.46
N TYR A 45 -6.77 1.38 8.40
CA TYR A 45 -7.52 2.15 7.41
C TYR A 45 -8.42 3.22 8.02
N GLU A 46 -8.43 3.37 9.34
CA GLU A 46 -9.17 4.42 10.03
C GLU A 46 -8.65 5.78 9.56
N LYS A 47 -9.57 6.62 9.06
CA LYS A 47 -9.30 8.02 8.73
C LYS A 47 -9.25 8.81 10.03
N THR A 48 -8.10 9.40 10.31
CA THR A 48 -7.81 10.20 11.50
C THR A 48 -7.01 11.45 11.11
N ASP A 49 -6.86 12.40 12.03
CA ASP A 49 -5.99 13.57 11.80
C ASP A 49 -4.54 13.19 11.49
N THR A 50 -4.09 12.04 12.02
CA THR A 50 -2.76 11.48 11.80
C THR A 50 -2.68 10.52 10.60
N ASN A 51 -3.83 10.13 10.04
CA ASN A 51 -3.97 9.30 8.86
C ASN A 51 -5.08 9.86 7.95
N PRO A 52 -4.86 11.04 7.34
CA PRO A 52 -5.88 11.71 6.52
C PRO A 52 -6.22 10.95 5.23
N LEU A 53 -5.38 9.98 4.85
CA LEU A 53 -5.58 9.09 3.71
C LEU A 53 -6.25 7.75 4.09
N GLY A 54 -6.69 7.61 5.34
CA GLY A 54 -7.52 6.47 5.75
C GLY A 54 -8.82 6.42 4.95
N LEU A 55 -9.37 5.22 4.79
CA LEU A 55 -10.57 4.96 3.99
C LEU A 55 -11.80 4.69 4.83
N ILE A 56 -11.63 4.34 6.11
CA ILE A 56 -12.72 3.97 7.00
C ILE A 56 -12.96 5.12 7.97
N LYS A 57 -14.11 5.77 7.85
CA LYS A 57 -14.58 6.76 8.81
C LYS A 57 -15.34 6.06 9.93
N ILE A 58 -14.99 6.40 11.17
CA ILE A 58 -15.70 5.92 12.36
C ILE A 58 -16.48 7.09 12.97
N ASN A 59 -17.80 7.02 12.92
CA ASN A 59 -18.65 7.99 13.61
C ASN A 59 -18.76 7.63 15.09
N LYS A 60 -17.93 8.28 15.91
CA LYS A 60 -17.89 8.10 17.37
C LYS A 60 -18.97 8.88 18.12
N LYS A 61 -19.82 9.65 17.42
CA LYS A 61 -20.93 10.40 18.04
C LYS A 61 -22.16 9.51 18.30
N ASN A 62 -22.31 8.40 17.56
CA ASN A 62 -23.42 7.47 17.68
C ASN A 62 -22.99 6.22 18.45
N ILE A 63 -23.77 5.72 19.41
CA ILE A 63 -23.54 4.42 20.04
C ILE A 63 -24.70 3.49 19.64
N PRO A 64 -24.43 2.31 19.04
CA PRO A 64 -23.10 1.79 18.69
C PRO A 64 -22.40 2.59 17.58
N TYR A 65 -21.05 2.64 17.60
CA TYR A 65 -20.27 3.32 16.57
C TYR A 65 -20.58 2.78 15.18
N GLU A 66 -20.63 3.70 14.22
CA GLU A 66 -20.90 3.42 12.82
C GLU A 66 -19.62 3.57 11.99
N TYR A 67 -19.46 2.69 11.02
CA TYR A 67 -18.31 2.56 10.15
C TYR A 67 -18.79 2.73 8.71
N SER A 68 -18.02 3.46 7.91
CA SER A 68 -18.35 3.74 6.50
C SER A 68 -17.07 3.93 5.70
N LEU A 69 -17.13 3.77 4.38
CA LEU A 69 -16.06 4.24 3.51
C LEU A 69 -16.21 5.74 3.30
N GLU A 70 -15.09 6.44 3.44
CA GLU A 70 -14.97 7.84 3.07
C GLU A 70 -13.81 7.96 2.11
N THR A 71 -14.10 8.42 0.90
CA THR A 71 -13.04 8.68 -0.08
C THR A 71 -12.34 9.99 0.26
N THR A 72 -11.03 10.02 0.05
CA THR A 72 -10.24 11.23 0.25
C THR A 72 -10.29 12.06 -1.01
N SER A 73 -10.91 13.23 -1.00
CA SER A 73 -10.98 14.08 -2.21
C SER A 73 -9.59 14.39 -2.78
N TYR A 74 -9.51 14.76 -4.05
CA TYR A 74 -8.25 15.21 -4.64
C TYR A 74 -7.62 16.35 -3.83
N ASP A 75 -8.40 17.32 -3.37
CA ASP A 75 -7.88 18.47 -2.61
C ASP A 75 -7.30 18.04 -1.26
N GLU A 76 -7.96 17.13 -0.55
CA GLU A 76 -7.42 16.56 0.69
C GLU A 76 -6.13 15.78 0.42
N LEU A 77 -6.09 14.98 -0.65
CA LEU A 77 -4.92 14.21 -1.02
C LEU A 77 -3.74 15.14 -1.33
N HIS A 78 -3.96 16.13 -2.20
CA HIS A 78 -2.98 17.13 -2.61
C HIS A 78 -2.38 17.85 -1.39
N ASN A 79 -3.23 18.35 -0.48
CA ASN A 79 -2.79 19.09 0.70
C ASN A 79 -1.87 18.29 1.62
N HIS A 80 -1.99 16.96 1.63
CA HIS A 80 -1.19 16.09 2.50
C HIS A 80 -0.06 15.37 1.75
N LEU A 81 -0.03 15.42 0.42
CA LEU A 81 0.82 14.56 -0.40
C LEU A 81 2.31 14.73 -0.10
N GLU A 82 2.79 15.98 -0.11
CA GLU A 82 4.21 16.24 0.12
C GLU A 82 4.67 15.78 1.50
N THR A 83 3.87 16.08 2.53
CA THR A 83 4.16 15.67 3.91
C THR A 83 4.15 14.15 4.05
N TYR A 84 3.17 13.50 3.43
CA TYR A 84 3.08 12.04 3.39
C TYR A 84 4.31 11.42 2.71
N LEU A 85 4.68 11.87 1.51
CA LEU A 85 5.83 11.35 0.76
C LEU A 85 7.15 11.59 1.51
N LYS A 86 7.30 12.76 2.14
CA LYS A 86 8.46 13.10 2.97
C LYS A 86 8.57 12.18 4.18
N GLY A 87 7.48 11.97 4.92
CA GLY A 87 7.43 11.06 6.07
C GLY A 87 7.75 9.62 5.68
N THR A 88 7.14 9.14 4.59
CA THR A 88 7.39 7.81 4.04
C THR A 88 8.86 7.63 3.63
N ASN A 89 9.44 8.60 2.92
CA ASN A 89 10.85 8.55 2.54
C ASN A 89 11.76 8.54 3.78
N GLN A 90 11.50 9.38 4.79
CA GLN A 90 12.28 9.39 6.04
C GLN A 90 12.24 8.03 6.76
N LEU A 91 11.05 7.41 6.85
CA LEU A 91 10.89 6.07 7.42
C LEU A 91 11.69 5.05 6.62
N VAL A 92 11.61 5.07 5.30
CA VAL A 92 12.36 4.17 4.43
C VAL A 92 13.87 4.37 4.59
N GLN A 93 14.37 5.61 4.64
CA GLN A 93 15.79 5.88 4.91
C GLN A 93 16.23 5.32 6.26
N HIS A 94 15.39 5.45 7.30
CA HIS A 94 15.66 4.85 8.61
C HIS A 94 15.73 3.32 8.55
N LEU A 95 14.81 2.68 7.84
CA LEU A 95 14.79 1.23 7.61
C LEU A 95 16.04 0.76 6.84
N MET A 96 16.44 1.47 5.78
CA MET A 96 17.62 1.15 4.97
C MET A 96 18.91 1.13 5.78
N LYS A 97 19.06 1.98 6.81
CA LYS A 97 20.24 1.98 7.70
C LYS A 97 20.43 0.65 8.45
N GLN A 98 19.38 -0.17 8.55
CA GLN A 98 19.43 -1.47 9.20
C GLN A 98 19.85 -2.60 8.25
N LEU A 99 19.92 -2.33 6.94
CA LEU A 99 20.34 -3.30 5.94
C LEU A 99 21.88 -3.34 5.84
N LYS A 100 22.40 -4.52 5.49
CA LYS A 100 23.82 -4.74 5.22
C LYS A 100 24.01 -5.21 3.79
N LYS A 101 25.13 -4.79 3.17
CA LYS A 101 25.51 -5.20 1.82
C LYS A 101 26.38 -6.47 1.88
N PRO A 102 26.27 -7.41 0.92
CA PRO A 102 25.24 -7.50 -0.12
C PRO A 102 23.92 -8.09 0.43
N LEU A 103 22.77 -7.49 0.12
CA LEU A 103 21.47 -7.88 0.71
C LEU A 103 21.07 -9.35 0.44
N PHE A 104 21.47 -9.89 -0.71
CA PHE A 104 21.18 -11.26 -1.12
C PHE A 104 22.43 -12.13 -1.19
N LYS A 105 22.25 -13.43 -0.92
CA LYS A 105 23.23 -14.51 -1.08
C LYS A 105 22.67 -15.56 -2.04
N ASP A 106 23.58 -16.35 -2.62
CA ASP A 106 23.26 -17.53 -3.43
C ASP A 106 22.21 -17.28 -4.53
N VAL A 107 22.28 -16.10 -5.15
CA VAL A 107 21.37 -15.72 -6.23
C VAL A 107 21.65 -16.58 -7.46
N LYS A 108 20.68 -17.43 -7.82
CA LYS A 108 20.75 -18.34 -8.97
C LYS A 108 19.55 -18.10 -9.88
N GLU A 109 19.82 -18.05 -11.18
CA GLU A 109 18.81 -17.97 -12.22
C GLU A 109 18.84 -19.28 -13.01
N LYS A 110 17.71 -20.00 -13.05
CA LYS A 110 17.57 -21.28 -13.75
C LYS A 110 16.54 -21.12 -14.86
N LYS A 111 16.90 -21.45 -16.10
CA LYS A 111 15.93 -21.55 -17.20
C LYS A 111 14.95 -22.69 -16.92
N LEU A 112 13.67 -22.41 -17.02
CA LEU A 112 12.61 -23.39 -16.88
C LEU A 112 12.38 -24.10 -18.21
N GLU A 113 12.08 -25.40 -18.16
CA GLU A 113 11.85 -26.24 -19.35
C GLU A 113 10.65 -25.76 -20.18
N GLN A 114 9.67 -25.13 -19.54
CA GLN A 114 8.46 -24.59 -20.16
C GLN A 114 8.63 -23.16 -20.72
N GLY A 115 9.86 -22.62 -20.70
CA GLY A 115 10.15 -21.22 -21.00
C GLY A 115 10.10 -20.32 -19.77
N GLY A 116 10.91 -19.25 -19.78
CA GLY A 116 11.09 -18.34 -18.64
C GLY A 116 12.24 -18.73 -17.71
N ASN A 117 12.52 -17.87 -16.73
CA ASN A 117 13.60 -18.03 -15.75
C ASN A 117 13.02 -18.09 -14.33
N SER A 118 13.45 -19.07 -13.55
CA SER A 118 13.24 -19.14 -12.10
C SER A 118 14.41 -18.48 -11.39
N LEU A 119 14.10 -17.65 -10.39
CA LEU A 119 15.08 -16.95 -9.59
C LEU A 119 15.00 -17.44 -8.14
N SER A 120 16.12 -17.91 -7.60
CA SER A 120 16.25 -18.25 -6.18
C SER A 120 17.32 -17.39 -5.52
N PHE A 121 17.07 -16.92 -4.31
CA PHE A 121 18.01 -16.14 -3.53
C PHE A 121 17.75 -16.31 -2.03
N GLU A 122 18.79 -16.11 -1.23
CA GLU A 122 18.68 -16.04 0.22
C GLU A 122 18.87 -14.60 0.70
N ILE A 123 18.07 -14.17 1.68
CA ILE A 123 18.28 -12.89 2.35
C ILE A 123 19.18 -13.09 3.55
N GLN A 124 20.07 -12.13 3.82
CA GLN A 124 21.11 -12.28 4.85
C GLN A 124 20.60 -12.68 6.25
N SER A 125 19.38 -12.28 6.62
CA SER A 125 18.77 -12.61 7.91
C SER A 125 17.26 -12.37 7.90
N GLU A 126 16.55 -12.98 8.85
CA GLU A 126 15.12 -12.68 9.10
C GLU A 126 14.88 -11.22 9.48
N LYS A 127 15.82 -10.58 10.17
CA LYS A 127 15.75 -9.13 10.43
C LYS A 127 15.77 -8.33 9.12
N ALA A 128 16.69 -8.65 8.21
CA ALA A 128 16.75 -7.99 6.90
C ALA A 128 15.49 -8.27 6.07
N ARG A 129 14.93 -9.48 6.15
CA ARG A 129 13.64 -9.84 5.55
C ARG A 129 12.53 -8.94 6.05
N GLY A 130 12.37 -8.80 7.37
CA GLY A 130 11.36 -7.93 7.97
C GLY A 130 11.52 -6.46 7.56
N VAL A 131 12.75 -5.96 7.51
CA VAL A 131 13.03 -4.59 7.03
C VAL A 131 12.62 -4.42 5.56
N MET A 132 12.96 -5.38 4.69
CA MET A 132 12.59 -5.33 3.27
C MET A 132 11.08 -5.42 3.05
N THR A 133 10.38 -6.27 3.82
CA THR A 133 8.92 -6.34 3.81
C THR A 133 8.31 -4.99 4.15
N ASN A 134 8.82 -4.31 5.18
CA ASN A 134 8.33 -2.98 5.56
C ASN A 134 8.62 -1.92 4.49
N ILE A 135 9.78 -1.95 3.85
CA ILE A 135 10.11 -1.02 2.75
C ILE A 135 9.20 -1.28 1.54
N SER A 136 8.98 -2.55 1.17
CA SER A 136 8.07 -2.95 0.10
C SER A 136 6.65 -2.45 0.37
N LEU A 137 6.16 -2.55 1.61
CA LEU A 137 4.87 -2.00 2.01
C LEU A 137 4.78 -0.48 1.79
N GLN A 138 5.82 0.27 2.19
CA GLN A 138 5.85 1.74 1.97
C GLN A 138 5.85 2.10 0.47
N LEU A 139 6.62 1.37 -0.34
CA LEU A 139 6.64 1.55 -1.79
C LEU A 139 5.27 1.24 -2.42
N SER A 140 4.59 0.19 -1.95
CA SER A 140 3.23 -0.14 -2.37
C SER A 140 2.27 1.02 -2.09
N HIS A 141 2.35 1.65 -0.91
CA HIS A 141 1.50 2.80 -0.60
C HIS A 141 1.77 4.03 -1.49
N ILE A 142 3.04 4.36 -1.78
CA ILE A 142 3.38 5.44 -2.72
C ILE A 142 2.77 5.16 -4.09
N HIS A 143 2.89 3.91 -4.56
CA HIS A 143 2.33 3.51 -5.84
C HIS A 143 0.80 3.58 -5.86
N GLN A 144 0.13 3.16 -4.78
CA GLN A 144 -1.33 3.29 -4.62
C GLN A 144 -1.79 4.75 -4.69
N VAL A 145 -1.07 5.68 -4.05
CA VAL A 145 -1.37 7.12 -4.13
C VAL A 145 -1.20 7.64 -5.56
N SER A 146 -0.12 7.26 -6.24
CA SER A 146 0.10 7.60 -7.66
C SER A 146 -1.03 7.09 -8.55
N PHE A 147 -1.53 5.89 -8.29
CA PHE A 147 -2.65 5.30 -9.02
C PHE A 147 -3.94 6.07 -8.74
N LEU A 148 -4.22 6.42 -7.47
CA LEU A 148 -5.40 7.19 -7.08
C LEU A 148 -5.46 8.56 -7.77
N LEU A 149 -4.32 9.25 -7.91
CA LEU A 149 -4.22 10.49 -8.68
C LEU A 149 -4.60 10.30 -10.15
N THR A 150 -4.15 9.19 -10.75
CA THR A 150 -4.52 8.83 -12.12
C THR A 150 -6.02 8.53 -12.21
N TYR A 151 -6.57 7.82 -11.21
CA TYR A 151 -7.99 7.47 -11.15
C TYR A 151 -8.88 8.72 -11.08
N TYR A 152 -8.53 9.70 -10.24
CA TYR A 152 -9.26 10.98 -10.18
C TYR A 152 -9.26 11.73 -11.50
N LYS A 153 -8.17 11.66 -12.27
CA LYS A 153 -8.13 12.23 -13.63
C LYS A 153 -9.12 11.50 -14.55
N THR A 154 -9.10 10.17 -14.55
CA THR A 154 -9.97 9.35 -15.41
C THR A 154 -11.46 9.57 -15.11
N LEU A 155 -11.82 9.78 -13.84
CA LEU A 155 -13.20 10.03 -13.42
C LEU A 155 -13.62 11.51 -13.46
N ASN A 156 -12.78 12.42 -13.96
CA ASN A 156 -13.01 13.86 -13.92
C ASN A 156 -13.29 14.41 -12.49
N GLN A 157 -12.69 13.79 -11.48
CA GLN A 157 -12.80 14.18 -10.06
C GLN A 157 -11.71 15.18 -9.63
N ILE A 158 -10.83 15.58 -10.56
CA ILE A 158 -9.89 16.69 -10.36
C ILE A 158 -10.64 18.02 -10.52
N PRO A 159 -10.57 18.95 -9.55
CA PRO A 159 -11.19 20.26 -9.66
C PRO A 159 -10.72 21.03 -10.91
N LYS A 160 -11.63 21.80 -11.49
CA LYS A 160 -11.37 22.59 -12.70
C LYS A 160 -10.15 23.49 -12.48
N GLY A 161 -9.21 23.46 -13.43
CA GLY A 161 -7.96 24.23 -13.37
C GLY A 161 -6.81 23.56 -12.61
N LYS A 162 -7.04 22.44 -11.91
CA LYS A 162 -6.00 21.71 -11.15
C LYS A 162 -5.38 20.52 -11.87
N LEU A 163 -5.68 20.29 -13.15
CA LEU A 163 -5.10 19.16 -13.91
C LEU A 163 -3.57 19.16 -13.90
N LYS A 164 -2.94 20.33 -14.11
CA LYS A 164 -1.48 20.46 -14.04
C LYS A 164 -0.91 20.17 -12.65
N GLN A 165 -1.66 20.53 -11.60
CA GLN A 165 -1.30 20.21 -10.22
C GLN A 165 -1.36 18.70 -9.99
N ALA A 166 -2.39 18.03 -10.50
CA ALA A 166 -2.53 16.58 -10.42
C ALA A 166 -1.42 15.84 -11.19
N ASP A 167 -1.00 16.36 -12.35
CA ASP A 167 0.15 15.84 -13.09
C ASP A 167 1.44 15.95 -12.28
N TYR A 168 1.68 17.10 -11.65
CA TYR A 168 2.83 17.31 -10.77
C TYR A 168 2.79 16.39 -9.53
N ASP A 169 1.64 16.25 -8.90
CA ASP A 169 1.43 15.36 -7.75
C ASP A 169 1.76 13.89 -8.12
N GLN A 170 1.35 13.46 -9.31
CA GLN A 170 1.63 12.12 -9.84
C GLN A 170 3.14 11.95 -10.11
N GLU A 171 3.77 12.94 -10.75
CA GLU A 171 5.21 12.94 -10.99
C GLU A 171 6.00 12.86 -9.67
N LEU A 172 5.57 13.59 -8.64
CA LEU A 172 6.19 13.57 -7.33
C LEU A 172 6.13 12.17 -6.69
N CYS A 173 5.01 11.46 -6.82
CA CYS A 173 4.90 10.07 -6.37
C CYS A 173 5.89 9.15 -7.11
N VAL A 174 5.91 9.23 -8.45
CA VAL A 174 6.77 8.39 -9.30
C VAL A 174 8.24 8.66 -9.02
N LYS A 175 8.62 9.94 -8.88
CA LYS A 175 9.99 10.35 -8.53
C LYS A 175 10.39 9.82 -7.16
N THR A 176 9.55 9.99 -6.14
CA THR A 176 9.84 9.50 -4.78
C THR A 176 10.01 7.97 -4.76
N TYR A 177 9.13 7.25 -5.47
CA TYR A 177 9.22 5.82 -5.64
C TYR A 177 10.55 5.41 -6.29
N SER A 178 10.88 6.03 -7.43
CA SER A 178 12.10 5.76 -8.19
C SER A 178 13.37 6.02 -7.37
N ASP A 179 13.43 7.15 -6.66
CA ASP A 179 14.57 7.53 -5.82
C ASP A 179 14.83 6.50 -4.71
N ILE A 180 13.77 5.97 -4.10
CA ILE A 180 13.87 4.90 -3.10
C ILE A 180 14.42 3.61 -3.74
N VAL A 181 13.86 3.19 -4.88
CA VAL A 181 14.31 1.98 -5.58
C VAL A 181 15.77 2.09 -5.97
N MET A 182 16.20 3.23 -6.55
CA MET A 182 17.59 3.47 -6.93
C MET A 182 18.55 3.31 -5.74
N LYS A 183 18.20 3.83 -4.57
CA LYS A 183 19.01 3.66 -3.35
C LYS A 183 19.07 2.20 -2.91
N LEU A 184 17.97 1.45 -3.00
CA LEU A 184 17.97 0.01 -2.69
C LEU A 184 18.85 -0.80 -3.65
N ARG A 185 18.93 -0.41 -4.92
CA ARG A 185 19.81 -1.07 -5.92
C ARG A 185 21.28 -1.06 -5.48
N GLU A 186 21.69 -0.05 -4.71
CA GLU A 186 23.04 0.01 -4.15
C GLU A 186 23.34 -1.09 -3.12
N PHE A 187 22.33 -1.73 -2.53
CA PHE A 187 22.50 -2.80 -1.54
C PHE A 187 22.67 -4.19 -2.16
N VAL A 188 22.29 -4.36 -3.42
CA VAL A 188 22.29 -5.65 -4.12
C VAL A 188 23.38 -5.73 -5.21
N GLY A 189 23.92 -4.58 -5.64
CA GLY A 189 24.97 -4.49 -6.65
C GLY A 189 24.45 -4.59 -8.09
N ARG A 190 25.31 -4.38 -9.10
CA ARG A 190 24.88 -4.19 -10.51
C ARG A 190 24.51 -5.47 -11.28
N ARG A 191 24.62 -6.65 -10.66
CA ARG A 191 24.34 -7.93 -11.35
C ARG A 191 22.84 -8.04 -11.63
N GLU A 192 22.48 -8.33 -12.88
CA GLU A 192 21.07 -8.41 -13.32
C GLU A 192 20.23 -9.35 -12.45
N ALA A 193 20.72 -10.56 -12.14
CA ALA A 193 20.00 -11.49 -11.28
C ALA A 193 19.74 -10.93 -9.86
N HIS A 194 20.65 -10.10 -9.33
CA HIS A 194 20.47 -9.48 -8.01
C HIS A 194 19.46 -8.31 -8.08
N GLN A 195 19.40 -7.61 -9.21
CA GLN A 195 18.37 -6.60 -9.47
C GLN A 195 16.99 -7.24 -9.60
N LYS A 196 16.87 -8.35 -10.33
CA LYS A 196 15.63 -9.15 -10.40
C LYS A 196 15.20 -9.66 -9.03
N ALA A 197 16.15 -10.06 -8.18
CA ALA A 197 15.86 -10.51 -6.81
C ALA A 197 15.29 -9.38 -5.95
N LEU A 198 15.84 -8.17 -6.10
CA LEU A 198 15.34 -6.99 -5.43
C LEU A 198 13.91 -6.69 -5.88
N GLU A 199 13.67 -6.66 -7.19
CA GLU A 199 12.35 -6.41 -7.77
C GLU A 199 11.33 -7.45 -7.28
N SER A 200 11.66 -8.74 -7.33
CA SER A 200 10.79 -9.82 -6.82
C SER A 200 10.40 -9.63 -5.35
N MET A 201 11.27 -9.05 -4.52
CA MET A 201 11.00 -8.78 -3.11
C MET A 201 10.24 -7.47 -2.89
N LEU A 202 10.45 -6.46 -3.73
CA LEU A 202 9.75 -5.18 -3.63
C LEU A 202 8.31 -5.27 -4.12
N PHE A 203 8.04 -6.13 -5.09
CA PHE A 203 6.73 -6.32 -5.69
C PHE A 203 5.92 -7.47 -5.07
N THR A 204 6.35 -8.00 -3.91
CA THR A 204 5.62 -9.06 -3.20
C THR A 204 4.26 -8.58 -2.66
N HIS A 205 4.16 -7.31 -2.27
CA HIS A 205 2.87 -6.67 -2.02
C HIS A 205 2.28 -6.31 -3.38
N GLN A 206 1.63 -7.29 -4.02
CA GLN A 206 0.81 -7.02 -5.19
C GLN A 206 -0.15 -5.88 -4.87
N MET A 207 -0.42 -5.05 -5.86
CA MET A 207 -1.45 -4.02 -5.79
C MET A 207 -2.75 -4.66 -5.34
N THR A 208 -3.12 -4.51 -4.08
CA THR A 208 -4.54 -4.44 -3.73
C THR A 208 -5.00 -3.12 -4.33
N LEU A 209 -5.34 -3.14 -5.62
CA LEU A 209 -6.20 -2.13 -6.19
C LEU A 209 -7.42 -2.15 -5.28
N ARG A 210 -7.49 -1.17 -4.38
CA ARG A 210 -8.70 -0.93 -3.63
C ARG A 210 -9.68 -0.42 -4.66
N GLY A 211 -10.39 -1.37 -5.27
CA GLY A 211 -11.60 -1.16 -6.02
C GLY A 211 -12.61 -0.57 -5.06
N LEU A 212 -12.44 0.70 -4.73
CA LEU A 212 -13.56 1.59 -4.56
C LEU A 212 -14.13 1.78 -5.97
N ASP A 213 -14.78 0.73 -6.49
CA ASP A 213 -15.86 0.90 -7.44
C ASP A 213 -16.92 1.69 -6.66
N LEU A 214 -16.74 3.01 -6.63
CA LEU A 214 -17.80 3.92 -6.27
C LEU A 214 -18.74 3.91 -7.47
N HIS A 215 -19.63 2.91 -7.47
CA HIS A 215 -20.77 2.93 -8.36
C HIS A 215 -21.47 4.29 -8.19
N HIS A 216 -21.59 4.99 -9.32
CA HIS A 216 -22.38 6.20 -9.48
C HIS A 216 -23.83 5.98 -9.10
#